data_AF-Q31AM5-F1
#
_entry.id   AF-Q31AM5-F1
#
_cell.length_a   1.000
_cell.length_b   1.000
_cell.length_c   1.000
_cell.angle_alpha   90.00
_cell.angle_beta   90.00
_cell.angle_gamma   90.00
#
_symmetry.space_group_name_H-M   'P 1'
#
loop_
_entity.id
_entity.type
_entity.pdbx_description
1 polymer ?
#
loop_
_entity_poly.entity_id
_entity_poly.type
_entity_poly.pdbx_seq_one_letter_code
_entity_poly.pdbx_strand_id
1 'polypeptide(L)'
;MIRNNINGDFTIIKKISELKPGAFININWNKKNLMLPYSLRKDYISFTDRKWEWRYQLNKDGFPNMNNPSLNELLPSGEIKTHLCECEDNKSNL
;
A
#
# COMPACT_ATOMS: atom_id res chain seq x y z
N MET A 1 2.72 -1.92 6.75
CA MET A 1 3.10 -3.36 6.76
C MET A 1 2.12 -4.17 5.91
N ILE A 2 2.61 -4.91 4.91
CA ILE A 2 1.79 -5.72 3.97
C ILE A 2 1.61 -7.14 4.53
N ARG A 3 0.41 -7.71 4.37
CA ARG A 3 0.05 -9.05 4.83
C ARG A 3 -0.61 -9.86 3.70
N ASN A 4 -0.31 -11.15 3.63
CA ASN A 4 -1.10 -12.12 2.86
C ASN A 4 -2.13 -12.79 3.77
N ASN A 5 -3.34 -13.05 3.26
CA ASN A 5 -4.28 -13.99 3.87
C ASN A 5 -3.99 -15.41 3.33
N ILE A 6 -3.76 -16.37 4.23
CA ILE A 6 -3.55 -17.79 3.93
C ILE A 6 -4.60 -18.57 4.73
N ASN A 7 -5.69 -18.96 4.07
CA ASN A 7 -6.74 -19.80 4.65
C ASN A 7 -7.33 -19.26 5.98
N GLY A 8 -7.42 -17.94 6.13
CA GLY A 8 -7.95 -17.29 7.33
C GLY A 8 -6.88 -16.86 8.34
N ASP A 9 -5.62 -17.25 8.16
CA ASP A 9 -4.47 -16.75 8.93
C ASP A 9 -3.68 -15.69 8.13
N PHE A 10 -2.86 -14.90 8.81
CA PHE A 10 -2.14 -13.77 8.21
C PHE A 10 -0.62 -13.91 8.35
N THR A 11 0.08 -13.70 7.24
CA THR A 11 1.55 -13.66 7.22
C THR A 11 2.05 -12.32 6.72
N ILE A 12 3.05 -11.76 7.42
CA ILE A 12 3.73 -10.54 6.98
C ILE A 12 4.68 -10.94 5.86
N ILE A 13 4.58 -10.26 4.73
CA ILE A 13 5.50 -10.47 3.61
C ILE A 13 6.55 -9.37 3.58
N LYS A 14 7.77 -9.76 3.23
CA LYS A 14 8.91 -8.83 3.12
C LYS A 14 9.24 -8.51 1.66
N LYS A 15 8.84 -9.38 0.73
CA LYS A 15 9.08 -9.21 -0.71
C LYS A 15 7.77 -9.21 -1.48
N ILE A 16 7.69 -8.37 -2.51
CA ILE A 16 6.50 -8.34 -3.38
C ILE A 16 6.33 -9.59 -4.23
N SER A 17 7.42 -10.30 -4.55
CA SER A 17 7.32 -11.62 -5.20
C SER A 17 6.51 -12.63 -4.38
N GLU A 18 6.34 -12.41 -3.07
CA GLU A 18 5.57 -13.26 -2.18
C GLU A 18 4.10 -12.86 -2.11
N LEU A 19 3.70 -11.76 -2.77
CA LEU A 19 2.37 -11.21 -2.69
C LEU A 19 1.36 -12.12 -3.40
N LYS A 20 0.30 -12.49 -2.67
CA LYS A 20 -0.73 -13.42 -3.15
C LYS A 20 -2.08 -12.73 -3.36
N PRO A 21 -2.98 -13.30 -4.18
CA PRO A 21 -4.38 -12.88 -4.19
C PRO A 21 -4.95 -12.91 -2.76
N GLY A 22 -5.71 -11.87 -2.39
CA GLY A 22 -6.24 -11.71 -1.02
C GLY A 22 -5.28 -11.05 -0.02
N ALA A 23 -4.11 -10.60 -0.46
CA ALA A 23 -3.25 -9.73 0.33
C ALA A 23 -3.93 -8.39 0.67
N PHE A 24 -3.47 -7.76 1.75
CA PHE A 24 -3.90 -6.42 2.15
C PHE A 24 -2.78 -5.70 2.90
N ILE A 25 -2.92 -4.38 3.02
CA ILE A 25 -2.03 -3.54 3.83
C ILE A 25 -2.86 -2.85 4.92
N ASN A 26 -2.30 -2.78 6.13
CA ASN A 26 -2.82 -1.88 7.16
C ASN A 26 -1.91 -0.66 7.25
N ILE A 27 -2.49 0.52 7.14
CA ILE A 27 -1.82 1.81 7.31
C ILE A 27 -2.55 2.64 8.36
N ASN A 28 -1.79 3.36 9.18
CA ASN A 28 -2.34 4.39 10.06
C ASN A 28 -2.20 5.73 9.35
N TRP A 29 -3.33 6.34 9.00
CA TRP A 29 -3.38 7.63 8.31
C TRP A 29 -4.29 8.59 9.06
N ASN A 30 -3.73 9.70 9.55
CA ASN A 30 -4.48 10.74 10.26
C ASN A 30 -5.41 10.17 11.35
N LYS A 31 -4.85 9.32 12.24
CA LYS A 31 -5.58 8.62 13.32
C LYS A 31 -6.65 7.62 12.85
N LYS A 32 -6.70 7.28 11.56
CA LYS A 32 -7.56 6.23 11.00
C LYS A 32 -6.72 5.01 10.65
N ASN A 33 -7.21 3.83 11.01
CA ASN A 33 -6.64 2.58 10.55
C ASN A 33 -7.35 2.17 9.26
N LEU A 34 -6.63 2.15 8.15
CA LEU A 34 -7.14 1.71 6.86
C LEU A 34 -6.62 0.30 6.58
N MET A 35 -7.53 -0.60 6.24
CA MET A 35 -7.21 -1.93 5.72
C MET A 35 -7.55 -1.95 4.24
N LEU A 36 -6.53 -1.93 3.40
CA LEU A 36 -6.69 -1.81 1.94
C LEU A 36 -6.32 -3.13 1.27
N PRO A 37 -7.25 -3.78 0.54
CA PRO A 37 -6.97 -5.02 -0.15
C PRO A 37 -6.10 -4.78 -1.38
N TYR A 38 -5.29 -5.76 -1.73
CA TYR A 38 -4.45 -5.73 -2.91
C TYR A 38 -5.27 -5.66 -4.19
N SER A 39 -4.82 -4.83 -5.13
CA SER A 39 -5.42 -4.65 -6.45
C SER A 39 -4.37 -4.84 -7.53
N LEU A 40 -4.70 -5.70 -8.49
CA LEU A 40 -3.83 -5.99 -9.63
C LEU A 40 -3.85 -4.82 -10.61
N ARG A 41 -2.70 -4.15 -10.79
CA ARG A 41 -2.51 -3.14 -11.84
C ARG A 41 -1.13 -3.30 -12.49
N LYS A 42 -1.03 -2.91 -13.76
CA LYS A 42 0.10 -3.24 -14.64
C LYS A 42 1.41 -2.55 -14.24
N ASP A 43 1.32 -1.30 -13.78
CA ASP A 43 2.51 -0.43 -13.64
C ASP A 43 2.85 -0.09 -12.17
N TYR A 44 2.06 -0.59 -11.23
CA TYR A 44 2.22 -0.31 -9.81
C TYR A 44 1.58 -1.38 -8.95
N ILE A 45 2.11 -1.51 -7.75
CA ILE A 45 1.48 -2.31 -6.70
C ILE A 45 0.53 -1.37 -5.97
N SER A 46 -0.76 -1.63 -6.09
CA SER A 46 -1.79 -0.87 -5.38
C SER A 46 -2.56 -1.72 -4.38
N PHE A 47 -2.96 -1.06 -3.30
CA PHE A 47 -3.93 -1.55 -2.35
C PHE A 47 -5.02 -0.51 -2.29
N THR A 48 -6.26 -0.88 -2.59
CA THR A 48 -7.32 0.11 -2.75
C THR A 48 -8.65 -0.41 -2.25
N ASP A 49 -9.41 0.48 -1.63
CA ASP A 49 -10.85 0.35 -1.52
C ASP A 49 -11.52 1.34 -2.49
N ARG A 50 -12.82 1.62 -2.31
CA ARG A 50 -13.56 2.56 -3.18
C ARG A 50 -13.16 4.03 -2.98
N LYS A 51 -12.49 4.36 -1.88
CA LYS A 51 -12.17 5.73 -1.46
C LYS A 51 -10.66 5.98 -1.40
N TRP A 52 -9.87 5.00 -0.99
CA TRP A 52 -8.43 5.14 -0.72
C TRP A 52 -7.64 4.20 -1.62
N GLU A 53 -6.56 4.70 -2.21
CA GLU A 53 -5.56 3.90 -2.93
C GLU A 53 -4.18 4.17 -2.33
N TRP A 54 -3.55 3.13 -1.78
CA TRP A 54 -2.15 3.12 -1.41
C TRP A 54 -1.32 2.51 -2.54
N ARG A 55 -0.25 3.18 -2.95
CA ARG A 55 0.54 2.82 -4.12
C ARG A 55 2.04 2.78 -3.82
N TYR A 56 2.69 1.75 -4.35
CA TYR A 56 4.14 1.73 -4.57
C TYR A 56 4.42 1.80 -6.07
N GLN A 57 5.25 2.77 -6.48
CA GLN A 57 5.77 2.81 -7.85
C GLN A 57 6.77 1.67 -8.05
N LEU A 58 6.83 1.13 -9.26
CA LEU A 58 7.87 0.16 -9.63
C LEU A 58 9.11 0.92 -10.13
N ASN A 59 10.28 0.47 -9.69
CA ASN A 59 11.57 0.87 -10.22
C ASN A 59 11.80 0.23 -11.61
N LYS A 60 12.85 0.66 -12.33
CA LYS A 60 13.20 0.14 -13.66
C LYS A 60 13.48 -1.37 -13.69
N ASP A 61 13.86 -1.94 -12.56
CA ASP A 61 14.11 -3.36 -12.33
C ASP A 61 12.82 -4.16 -12.00
N GLY A 62 11.66 -3.49 -11.98
CA GLY A 62 10.37 -4.10 -11.69
C GLY A 62 10.08 -4.29 -10.20
N PHE A 63 10.97 -3.86 -9.29
CA PHE A 63 10.75 -3.93 -7.86
C PHE A 63 10.04 -2.67 -7.33
N PRO A 64 9.18 -2.78 -6.31
CA PRO A 64 8.54 -1.62 -5.68
C PRO A 64 9.55 -0.68 -5.01
N ASN A 65 9.37 0.61 -5.20
CA ASN A 65 9.99 1.61 -4.36
C ASN A 65 9.21 1.74 -3.05
N MET A 66 9.69 1.07 -2.00
CA MET A 66 9.07 1.12 -0.66
C MET A 66 9.31 2.44 0.08
N ASN A 67 10.23 3.28 -0.38
CA ASN A 67 10.65 4.49 0.34
C ASN A 67 9.69 5.67 0.15
N ASN A 68 8.95 5.69 -0.97
CA ASN A 68 8.08 6.81 -1.32
C ASN A 68 6.69 6.33 -1.77
N PRO A 69 5.91 5.72 -0.86
CA PRO A 69 4.53 5.38 -1.16
C PRO A 69 3.67 6.64 -1.35
N SER A 70 2.58 6.49 -2.09
CA SER A 70 1.55 7.53 -2.22
C SER A 70 0.22 7.02 -1.70
N LEU A 71 -0.49 7.86 -0.95
CA LEU A 71 -1.87 7.62 -0.57
C LEU A 71 -2.77 8.58 -1.35
N ASN A 72 -3.70 8.05 -2.13
CA ASN A 72 -4.69 8.82 -2.87
C ASN A 72 -6.06 8.70 -2.20
N GLU A 73 -6.75 9.82 -2.02
CA GLU A 73 -8.14 9.90 -1.56
C GLU A 73 -9.05 10.33 -2.72
N LEU A 74 -10.10 9.57 -2.99
CA LEU A 74 -11.20 9.98 -3.86
C LEU A 74 -12.17 10.85 -3.05
N LEU A 75 -12.26 12.13 -3.41
CA LEU A 75 -13.18 13.07 -2.79
C LEU A 75 -14.61 12.87 -3.31
N PRO A 76 -15.64 13.32 -2.57
CA PRO A 76 -17.03 13.29 -3.05
C PRO A 76 -17.26 14.05 -4.37
N SER A 77 -16.38 15.02 -4.69
CA SER A 77 -16.38 15.74 -5.97
C SER A 77 -15.93 14.87 -7.15
N GLY A 78 -15.35 13.69 -6.90
CA GLY A 78 -14.70 12.86 -7.91
C GLY A 78 -13.22 13.20 -8.15
N GLU A 79 -12.70 14.25 -7.52
CA GLU A 79 -11.29 14.62 -7.59
C GLU A 79 -10.42 13.66 -6.76
N ILE A 80 -9.21 13.40 -7.25
CA ILE A 80 -8.21 12.60 -6.53
C ILE A 80 -7.25 13.53 -5.81
N LYS A 81 -7.17 13.39 -4.49
CA LYS A 81 -6.20 14.09 -3.64
C LYS A 81 -5.04 13.15 -3.29
N THR A 82 -3.83 13.51 -3.68
CA THR A 82 -2.61 12.73 -3.38
C THR A 82 -1.95 13.25 -2.11
N HIS A 83 -1.59 12.31 -1.24
CA HIS A 83 -0.82 12.51 -0.02
C HIS A 83 0.52 11.80 -0.17
N LEU A 84 1.61 12.55 -0.02
CA LEU A 84 2.95 11.98 0.04
C LEU A 84 3.17 11.38 1.43
N CYS A 85 3.69 10.17 1.48
CA CYS A 85 3.86 9.41 2.71
C CYS A 85 5.30 8.95 2.86
N GLU A 86 5.83 9.03 4.07
CA GLU A 86 7.13 8.49 4.44
C GLU A 86 6.91 7.24 5.29
N CYS A 87 7.62 6.15 4.99
CA CYS A 87 7.61 4.96 5.84
C CYS A 87 8.35 5.25 7.15
N GLU A 88 7.74 4.88 8.29
CA GLU A 88 8.29 5.11 9.63
C GLU A 88 9.65 4.45 9.87
N ASP A 89 9.99 3.38 9.13
CA ASP A 89 11.28 2.69 9.21
C ASP A 89 12.49 3.62 8.93
N ASN A 90 12.28 4.79 8.30
CA ASN A 90 13.31 5.80 8.08
C ASN A 90 13.56 6.73 9.30
N LYS A 91 12.79 6.62 10.37
CA LYS A 91 12.94 7.47 11.57
C LYS A 91 13.87 6.88 12.65
N SER A 92 14.39 5.68 12.46
CA SER A 92 15.26 5.02 13.46
C SER A 92 16.74 5.41 13.42
N ASN A 93 17.12 6.48 12.69
CA ASN A 93 18.51 6.97 12.62
C ASN A 93 18.63 8.51 12.78
N LEU A 94 17.82 9.13 13.64
CA LEU A 94 18.00 10.52 14.07
C LEU A 94 17.95 10.64 15.60
#